data_AF-A0A6N6NIY2-F1
#
_entry.id   AF-A0A6N6NIY2-F1
#
_cell.length_a   1.000
_cell.length_b   1.000
_cell.length_c   1.000
_cell.angle_alpha   90.00
_cell.angle_beta   90.00
_cell.angle_gamma   90.00
#
_symmetry.space_group_name_H-M   'P 1'
#
loop_
_entity.id
_entity.type
_entity.pdbx_description
1 polymer ?
#
loop_
_entity_poly.entity_id
_entity_poly.type
_entity_poly.pdbx_seq_one_letter_code
_entity_poly.pdbx_strand_id
1 'polypeptide(L)'
;MILGSSGSLRLPSRTELYTNIRDTTLECSKKWFPYNKGGDFRKWYGNNQCIIDWQSDGEKIRKFPGAVIRNPDFYFRQSITWSKISSGSIAFRFKPNGHIFDVAGTSVFADEPTLSYLQGACNCSVIMTVASMLSPTLNFEVGQIATYPIMQNEARQPMVVNLVSELRNDSKLDWDSFETSWDFKRHPLL
;
A
#
# COMPACT_ATOMS: atom_id res chain seq x y z
N MET A 1 13.85 45.14 10.41
CA MET A 1 13.73 45.28 11.89
C MET A 1 12.22 45.37 12.13
N ILE A 2 11.47 44.38 12.60
CA ILE A 2 11.65 43.32 13.60
C ILE A 2 10.91 42.03 13.15
N LEU A 3 11.65 40.92 13.18
CA LEU A 3 11.32 39.53 13.54
C LEU A 3 9.89 38.95 13.43
N GLY A 4 9.76 37.91 12.60
CA GLY A 4 9.48 36.52 13.02
C GLY A 4 8.16 36.20 13.73
N SER A 5 7.28 35.45 13.06
CA SER A 5 6.54 34.37 13.73
C SER A 5 6.60 33.10 12.87
N SER A 6 7.31 32.13 13.43
CA SER A 6 7.44 30.76 12.98
C SER A 6 6.06 30.08 12.97
N GLY A 7 5.45 29.99 11.80
CA GLY A 7 4.34 29.07 11.57
C GLY A 7 4.85 27.64 11.71
N SER A 8 4.67 27.05 12.88
CA SER A 8 4.82 25.63 13.11
C SER A 8 4.01 24.89 12.04
N LEU A 9 4.70 24.32 11.05
CA LEU A 9 4.16 23.35 10.09
C LEU A 9 3.75 22.11 10.91
N ARG A 10 2.53 22.15 11.48
CA ARG A 10 1.92 20.96 12.05
C ARG A 10 1.69 19.99 10.89
N LEU A 11 2.39 18.86 10.93
CA LEU A 11 2.00 17.70 10.14
C LEU A 11 0.53 17.38 10.49
N PRO A 12 -0.34 17.12 9.49
CA PRO A 12 -1.74 16.83 9.74
C PRO A 12 -1.88 15.63 10.70
N SER A 13 -2.94 15.64 11.51
CA SER A 13 -3.17 14.56 12.47
C SER A 13 -3.45 13.23 11.75
N ARG A 14 -2.93 12.12 12.30
CA ARG A 14 -2.81 10.76 11.69
C ARG A 14 -4.08 10.21 11.02
N THR A 15 -5.27 10.59 11.47
CA THR A 15 -6.56 10.12 10.94
C THR A 15 -6.97 10.83 9.63
N GLU A 16 -6.41 12.01 9.34
CA GLU A 16 -6.78 12.80 8.16
C GLU A 16 -6.18 12.27 6.84
N LEU A 17 -5.22 11.34 6.91
CA LEU A 17 -4.57 10.76 5.71
C LEU A 17 -5.39 9.63 5.06
N TYR A 18 -6.43 9.11 5.73
CA TYR A 18 -7.18 7.91 5.32
C TYR A 18 -8.62 8.18 4.82
N THR A 19 -9.11 9.42 4.87
CA THR A 19 -10.48 9.74 4.44
C THR A 19 -10.61 9.79 2.91
N ASN A 20 -11.70 9.23 2.37
CA ASN A 20 -12.05 9.12 0.95
C ASN A 20 -11.73 10.40 0.13
N ILE A 21 -10.61 10.41 -0.60
CA ILE A 21 -10.12 11.56 -1.40
C ILE A 21 -10.85 11.72 -2.74
N ARG A 22 -11.93 10.98 -3.02
CA ARG A 22 -12.66 11.09 -4.30
C ARG A 22 -13.83 12.05 -4.30
N ASP A 23 -14.41 12.36 -3.14
CA ASP A 23 -15.51 13.31 -3.01
C ASP A 23 -15.19 14.35 -1.93
N THR A 24 -14.37 15.35 -2.29
CA THR A 24 -14.51 16.71 -1.77
C THR A 24 -13.93 17.66 -2.80
N THR A 25 -14.80 18.15 -3.67
CA THR A 25 -14.65 19.48 -4.26
C THR A 25 -14.42 20.47 -3.11
N LEU A 26 -13.31 21.19 -3.18
CA LEU A 26 -12.94 22.36 -2.35
C LEU A 26 -12.56 22.05 -0.88
N GLU A 27 -11.45 22.65 -0.42
CA GLU A 27 -11.03 22.77 1.00
C GLU A 27 -10.17 21.69 1.68
N CYS A 28 -9.36 20.93 0.94
CA CYS A 28 -8.14 20.39 1.57
C CYS A 28 -6.90 20.65 0.72
N SER A 29 -6.16 21.68 1.09
CA SER A 29 -4.80 22.01 0.62
C SER A 29 -3.76 20.96 1.07
N LYS A 30 -4.15 19.68 1.13
CA LYS A 30 -3.27 18.59 1.54
C LYS A 30 -2.14 18.48 0.53
N LYS A 31 -0.94 18.62 1.04
CA LYS A 31 0.30 18.54 0.27
C LYS A 31 0.84 17.12 0.23
N TRP A 32 0.84 16.44 1.38
CA TRP A 32 1.49 15.15 1.56
C TRP A 32 0.48 14.01 1.53
N PHE A 33 0.76 13.02 0.67
CA PHE A 33 -0.07 11.83 0.51
C PHE A 33 0.75 10.56 0.74
N PRO A 34 0.14 9.49 1.27
CA PRO A 34 0.78 8.18 1.37
C PRO A 34 1.33 7.68 0.04
N TYR A 35 2.58 7.22 0.06
CA TYR A 35 3.30 6.77 -1.13
C TYR A 35 3.82 5.36 -0.96
N ASN A 36 3.43 4.48 -1.86
CA ASN A 36 3.86 3.10 -1.91
C ASN A 36 5.02 2.94 -2.90
N LYS A 37 6.22 2.77 -2.35
CA LYS A 37 7.47 2.47 -3.09
C LYS A 37 7.92 1.02 -2.96
N GLY A 38 7.00 0.11 -2.61
CA GLY A 38 7.34 -1.25 -2.20
C GLY A 38 7.80 -1.28 -0.73
N GLY A 39 9.00 -1.82 -0.49
CA GLY A 39 9.61 -1.92 0.84
C GLY A 39 9.97 -3.35 1.23
N ASP A 40 10.26 -3.55 2.51
CA ASP A 40 10.76 -4.83 3.03
C ASP A 40 9.72 -5.95 2.99
N PHE A 41 10.21 -7.17 3.17
CA PHE A 41 9.34 -8.36 3.24
C PHE A 41 8.40 -8.24 4.43
N ARG A 42 7.09 -8.17 4.14
CA ARG A 42 6.02 -8.16 5.12
C ARG A 42 4.71 -8.57 4.46
N LYS A 43 3.96 -9.46 5.12
CA LYS A 43 2.62 -9.88 4.68
C LYS A 43 1.53 -9.06 5.35
N TRP A 44 0.38 -9.12 4.69
CA TRP A 44 -0.94 -8.59 5.02
C TRP A 44 -1.06 -7.07 5.09
N TYR A 45 -0.27 -6.37 5.89
CA TYR A 45 -0.34 -4.91 6.02
C TYR A 45 0.99 -4.30 6.50
N GLY A 46 1.31 -3.08 6.05
CA GLY A 46 2.46 -2.32 6.53
C GLY A 46 3.26 -1.63 5.41
N ASN A 47 4.51 -1.27 5.71
CA ASN A 47 5.39 -0.47 4.83
C ASN A 47 4.73 0.86 4.42
N ASN A 48 4.06 1.51 5.37
CA ASN A 48 3.43 2.82 5.19
C ASN A 48 4.36 3.90 5.74
N GLN A 49 5.58 4.01 5.20
CA GLN A 49 6.59 4.94 5.73
C GLN A 49 6.78 6.17 4.84
N CYS A 50 6.43 6.07 3.56
CA CYS A 50 6.74 7.10 2.57
C CYS A 50 5.53 7.97 2.28
N ILE A 51 5.82 9.24 2.02
CA ILE A 51 4.86 10.26 1.60
C ILE A 51 5.39 10.98 0.36
N ILE A 52 4.48 11.52 -0.44
CA ILE A 52 4.78 12.27 -1.66
C ILE A 52 4.02 13.60 -1.67
N ASP A 53 4.64 14.64 -2.23
CA ASP A 53 3.97 15.93 -2.50
C ASP A 53 3.05 15.75 -3.72
N TRP A 54 1.76 15.53 -3.48
CA TRP A 54 0.72 15.49 -4.52
C TRP A 54 -0.23 16.69 -4.43
N GLN A 55 0.26 17.82 -3.92
CA GLN A 55 -0.50 19.08 -3.90
C GLN A 55 -0.94 19.46 -5.31
N SER A 56 -2.16 19.99 -5.43
CA SER A 56 -2.70 20.47 -6.72
C SER A 56 -2.60 19.42 -7.83
N ASP A 57 -3.00 18.18 -7.52
CA ASP A 57 -2.88 17.01 -8.40
C ASP A 57 -1.45 16.77 -8.92
N GLY A 58 -0.46 16.93 -8.04
CA GLY A 58 0.94 16.68 -8.36
C GLY A 58 1.55 17.69 -9.33
N GLU A 59 1.05 18.93 -9.38
CA GLU A 59 1.51 19.99 -10.30
C GLU A 59 3.04 20.10 -10.36
N LYS A 60 3.72 20.07 -9.21
CA LYS A 60 5.18 20.15 -9.13
C LYS A 60 5.86 18.95 -9.78
N ILE A 61 5.34 17.75 -9.56
CA ILE A 61 5.88 16.51 -10.15
C ILE A 61 5.63 16.50 -11.65
N ARG A 62 4.43 16.92 -12.10
CA ARG A 62 4.08 17.06 -13.52
C ARG A 62 5.01 18.02 -14.27
N LYS A 63 5.44 19.10 -13.61
CA LYS A 63 6.36 20.10 -14.17
C LYS A 63 7.84 19.70 -14.06
N PHE A 64 8.17 18.66 -13.30
CA PHE A 64 9.56 18.25 -13.10
C PHE A 64 10.11 17.53 -14.34
N PRO A 65 11.22 18.01 -14.94
CA PRO A 65 11.81 17.38 -16.11
C PRO A 65 12.20 15.93 -15.85
N GLY A 66 11.68 15.00 -16.66
CA GLY A 66 11.95 13.56 -16.53
C GLY A 66 11.03 12.80 -15.57
N ALA A 67 10.10 13.47 -14.89
CA ALA A 67 9.07 12.77 -14.13
C ALA A 67 8.09 12.03 -15.05
N VAL A 68 7.78 10.78 -14.71
CA VAL A 68 6.81 9.96 -15.44
C VAL A 68 5.71 9.54 -14.50
N ILE A 69 4.52 10.14 -14.66
CA ILE A 69 3.33 9.76 -13.90
C ILE A 69 2.64 8.63 -14.63
N ARG A 70 2.51 7.49 -13.96
CA ARG A 70 1.92 6.28 -14.53
C ARG A 70 0.61 5.96 -13.82
N ASN A 71 -0.41 5.64 -14.61
CA ASN A 71 -1.69 5.13 -14.14
C ASN A 71 -2.35 6.00 -13.04
N PRO A 72 -2.42 7.35 -13.19
CA PRO A 72 -2.98 8.23 -12.15
C PRO A 72 -4.45 7.93 -11.85
N ASP A 73 -5.19 7.34 -12.79
CA ASP A 73 -6.59 6.92 -12.59
C ASP A 73 -6.76 5.89 -11.46
N PHE A 74 -5.69 5.16 -11.13
CA PHE A 74 -5.64 4.18 -10.04
C PHE A 74 -5.18 4.77 -8.72
N TYR A 75 -4.76 6.03 -8.68
CA TYR A 75 -4.37 6.67 -7.43
C TYR A 75 -5.54 6.75 -6.48
N PHE A 76 -5.20 6.65 -5.19
CA PHE A 76 -6.10 6.70 -4.05
C PHE A 76 -7.11 5.54 -3.98
N ARG A 77 -7.06 4.57 -4.91
CA ARG A 77 -7.84 3.33 -4.81
C ARG A 77 -7.16 2.36 -3.87
N GLN A 78 -7.95 1.61 -3.11
CA GLN A 78 -7.48 0.44 -2.39
C GLN A 78 -6.85 -0.58 -3.33
N SER A 79 -5.83 -1.27 -2.84
CA SER A 79 -5.07 -2.21 -3.66
C SER A 79 -4.39 -3.27 -2.82
N ILE A 80 -3.90 -4.30 -3.51
CA ILE A 80 -2.87 -5.17 -2.98
C ILE A 80 -1.59 -4.84 -3.70
N THR A 81 -0.51 -4.70 -2.95
CA THR A 81 0.81 -4.39 -3.48
C THR A 81 1.84 -5.42 -3.04
N TRP A 82 2.89 -5.55 -3.84
CA TRP A 82 4.12 -6.26 -3.50
C TRP A 82 5.31 -5.42 -3.94
N SER A 83 6.48 -5.74 -3.40
CA SER A 83 7.73 -5.13 -3.83
C SER A 83 8.19 -5.80 -5.13
N LYS A 84 8.35 -5.01 -6.19
CA LYS A 84 8.80 -5.51 -7.49
C LYS A 84 10.15 -6.23 -7.40
N ILE A 85 11.06 -5.71 -6.58
CA ILE A 85 12.33 -6.36 -6.27
C ILE A 85 12.29 -6.83 -4.81
N SER A 86 12.58 -8.10 -4.58
CA SER A 86 12.67 -8.69 -3.25
C SER A 86 13.81 -9.71 -3.22
N SER A 87 14.65 -9.67 -2.19
CA SER A 87 15.79 -10.59 -1.99
C SER A 87 15.39 -12.00 -1.57
N GLY A 88 14.09 -12.26 -1.40
CA GLY A 88 13.55 -13.55 -0.98
C GLY A 88 12.17 -13.80 -1.56
N SER A 89 11.26 -14.34 -0.75
CA SER A 89 9.91 -14.63 -1.20
C SER A 89 9.10 -13.35 -1.46
N ILE A 90 8.12 -13.46 -2.36
CA ILE A 90 7.14 -12.38 -2.59
C ILE A 90 6.20 -12.23 -1.39
N ALA A 91 5.75 -11.01 -1.10
CA ALA A 91 4.76 -10.79 -0.06
C ALA A 91 3.75 -9.73 -0.49
N PHE A 92 2.47 -10.07 -0.37
CA PHE A 92 1.36 -9.22 -0.76
C PHE A 92 0.76 -8.51 0.45
N ARG A 93 0.68 -7.18 0.37
CA ARG A 93 0.18 -6.29 1.42
C ARG A 93 -1.03 -5.52 0.92
N PHE A 94 -1.97 -5.28 1.82
CA PHE A 94 -3.11 -4.43 1.55
C PHE A 94 -2.74 -2.95 1.74
N LYS A 95 -3.20 -2.10 0.83
CA LYS A 95 -3.17 -0.65 0.94
C LYS A 95 -4.61 -0.15 0.91
N PRO A 96 -5.09 0.53 1.97
CA PRO A 96 -6.41 1.15 1.93
C PRO A 96 -6.43 2.34 0.96
N ASN A 97 -7.62 2.89 0.70
CA ASN A 97 -7.78 4.10 -0.09
C ASN A 97 -6.84 5.23 0.41
N GLY A 98 -6.46 6.12 -0.51
CA GLY A 98 -5.61 7.27 -0.19
C GLY A 98 -4.12 7.13 -0.54
N HIS A 99 -3.68 6.00 -1.09
CA HIS A 99 -2.27 5.80 -1.49
C HIS A 99 -2.01 6.13 -2.96
N ILE A 100 -0.84 6.72 -3.23
CA ILE A 100 -0.19 6.78 -4.55
C ILE A 100 0.86 5.67 -4.61
N PHE A 101 1.18 5.15 -5.79
CA PHE A 101 2.14 4.05 -5.96
C PHE A 101 3.03 4.27 -7.19
N ASP A 102 4.16 3.58 -7.21
CA ASP A 102 5.11 3.57 -8.33
C ASP A 102 5.43 2.15 -8.83
N VAL A 103 6.44 2.06 -9.71
CA VAL A 103 6.90 0.80 -10.29
C VAL A 103 7.58 -0.14 -9.28
N ALA A 104 8.10 0.38 -8.16
CA ALA A 104 8.68 -0.45 -7.11
C ALA A 104 7.58 -1.06 -6.21
N GLY A 105 6.46 -0.35 -6.04
CA GLY A 105 5.24 -0.79 -5.36
C GLY A 105 4.11 -1.21 -6.32
N THR A 106 4.38 -2.16 -7.21
CA THR A 106 3.38 -2.70 -8.14
C THR A 106 2.13 -3.19 -7.41
N SER A 107 0.96 -3.01 -8.04
CA SER A 107 -0.33 -3.16 -7.36
C SER A 107 -1.40 -3.79 -8.25
N VAL A 108 -2.34 -4.51 -7.62
CA VAL A 108 -3.59 -5.02 -8.19
C VAL A 108 -4.76 -4.26 -7.54
N PHE A 109 -5.74 -3.88 -8.35
CA PHE A 109 -6.91 -3.09 -7.95
C PHE A 109 -8.19 -3.86 -8.26
N ALA A 110 -9.08 -3.98 -7.27
CA ALA A 110 -10.40 -4.61 -7.39
C ALA A 110 -11.30 -4.13 -6.23
N ASP A 111 -12.54 -4.65 -6.19
CA ASP A 111 -13.40 -4.55 -5.02
C ASP A 111 -12.82 -5.31 -3.83
N GLU A 112 -13.28 -5.00 -2.61
CA GLU A 112 -12.69 -5.51 -1.37
C GLU A 112 -12.75 -7.06 -1.28
N PRO A 113 -13.90 -7.72 -1.52
CA PRO A 113 -13.96 -9.18 -1.49
C PRO A 113 -13.00 -9.85 -2.47
N THR A 114 -12.89 -9.32 -3.68
CA THR A 114 -11.95 -9.82 -4.69
C THR A 114 -10.50 -9.61 -4.25
N LEU A 115 -10.15 -8.43 -3.74
CA LEU A 115 -8.83 -8.17 -3.20
C LEU A 115 -8.53 -9.16 -2.06
N SER A 116 -9.38 -9.25 -1.05
CA SER A 116 -9.18 -10.18 0.06
C SER A 116 -8.94 -11.62 -0.40
N TYR A 117 -9.76 -12.12 -1.33
CA TYR A 117 -9.57 -13.44 -1.90
C TYR A 117 -8.21 -13.59 -2.60
N LEU A 118 -7.86 -12.65 -3.49
CA LEU A 118 -6.58 -12.67 -4.20
C LEU A 118 -5.38 -12.57 -3.25
N GLN A 119 -5.46 -11.75 -2.21
CA GLN A 119 -4.39 -11.63 -1.22
C GLN A 119 -4.18 -12.93 -0.46
N GLY A 120 -5.29 -13.57 -0.05
CA GLY A 120 -5.26 -14.88 0.61
C GLY A 120 -4.60 -15.94 -0.27
N ALA A 121 -5.02 -16.01 -1.53
CA ALA A 121 -4.44 -16.91 -2.51
C ALA A 121 -2.94 -16.62 -2.73
N CYS A 122 -2.57 -15.37 -2.99
CA CYS A 122 -1.18 -15.01 -3.30
C CYS A 122 -0.20 -15.20 -2.13
N ASN A 123 -0.68 -15.07 -0.89
CA ASN A 123 0.15 -15.27 0.30
C ASN A 123 0.12 -16.72 0.83
N CYS A 124 -0.67 -17.62 0.25
CA CYS A 124 -0.75 -19.01 0.72
C CYS A 124 0.53 -19.79 0.35
N SER A 125 0.83 -20.85 1.10
CA SER A 125 2.03 -21.67 0.90
C SER A 125 2.15 -22.21 -0.52
N VAL A 126 1.04 -22.65 -1.12
CA VAL A 126 1.01 -23.20 -2.49
C VAL A 126 1.47 -22.17 -3.51
N ILE A 127 0.90 -20.96 -3.49
CA ILE A 127 1.31 -19.90 -4.43
C ILE A 127 2.72 -19.42 -4.14
N MET A 128 3.15 -19.41 -2.89
CA MET A 128 4.54 -19.07 -2.54
C MET A 128 5.53 -20.08 -3.13
N THR A 129 5.20 -21.38 -3.13
CA THR A 129 5.97 -22.42 -3.81
C THR A 129 5.96 -22.22 -5.33
N VAL A 130 4.79 -21.96 -5.92
CA VAL A 130 4.68 -21.66 -7.35
C VAL A 130 5.52 -20.43 -7.73
N ALA A 131 5.47 -19.36 -6.94
CA ALA A 131 6.27 -18.15 -7.15
C ALA A 131 7.76 -18.45 -7.16
N SER A 132 8.24 -19.32 -6.25
CA SER A 132 9.66 -19.72 -6.20
C SER A 132 10.09 -20.55 -7.41
N MET A 133 9.17 -21.29 -8.04
CA MET A 133 9.44 -22.04 -9.26
C MET A 133 9.42 -21.14 -10.50
N LEU A 134 8.51 -20.16 -10.53
CA LEU A 134 8.31 -19.26 -11.68
C LEU A 134 9.27 -18.07 -11.70
N SER A 135 9.76 -17.61 -10.55
CA SER A 135 10.80 -16.56 -10.46
C SER A 135 12.00 -17.07 -9.68
N PRO A 136 13.02 -17.62 -10.36
CA PRO A 136 14.32 -17.86 -9.73
C PRO A 136 15.08 -16.54 -9.48
N THR A 137 14.58 -15.40 -9.95
CA THR A 137 15.21 -14.08 -9.82
C THR A 137 14.49 -13.23 -8.78
N LEU A 138 15.16 -12.17 -8.31
CA LEU A 138 14.64 -11.23 -7.32
C LEU A 138 13.54 -10.30 -7.84
N ASN A 139 13.14 -10.40 -9.11
CA ASN A 139 12.21 -9.49 -9.76
C ASN A 139 10.83 -10.16 -10.00
N PHE A 140 9.77 -9.51 -9.53
CA PHE A 140 8.39 -9.99 -9.57
C PHE A 140 7.52 -9.01 -10.37
N GLU A 141 7.42 -9.26 -11.67
CA GLU A 141 6.68 -8.41 -12.61
C GLU A 141 5.17 -8.69 -12.56
N VAL A 142 4.36 -7.67 -12.88
CA VAL A 142 2.89 -7.77 -12.91
C VAL A 142 2.42 -8.89 -13.86
N GLY A 143 3.03 -8.99 -15.04
CA GLY A 143 2.66 -10.00 -16.03
C GLY A 143 2.92 -11.43 -15.55
N GLN A 144 3.94 -11.64 -14.72
CA GLN A 144 4.24 -12.95 -14.14
C GLN A 144 3.25 -13.31 -13.04
N ILE A 145 2.93 -12.38 -12.15
CA ILE A 145 1.96 -12.65 -11.07
C ILE A 145 0.57 -12.92 -11.65
N ALA A 146 0.23 -12.29 -12.78
CA ALA A 146 -1.01 -12.57 -13.50
C ALA A 146 -1.11 -14.01 -14.04
N THR A 147 -0.01 -14.77 -14.13
CA THR A 147 -0.04 -16.18 -14.54
C THR A 147 -0.20 -17.16 -13.38
N TYR A 148 -0.24 -16.67 -12.13
CA TYR A 148 -0.37 -17.55 -10.97
C TYR A 148 -1.71 -18.29 -11.00
N PRO A 149 -1.73 -19.60 -10.73
CA PRO A 149 -2.92 -20.43 -10.86
C PRO A 149 -3.85 -20.23 -9.66
N ILE A 150 -4.58 -19.11 -9.65
CA ILE A 150 -5.55 -18.80 -8.61
C ILE A 150 -6.91 -19.38 -9.03
N MET A 151 -7.35 -20.43 -8.33
CA MET A 151 -8.68 -21.01 -8.53
C MET A 151 -9.71 -20.16 -7.81
N GLN A 152 -10.76 -19.73 -8.52
CA GLN A 152 -11.92 -19.10 -7.90
C GLN A 152 -12.83 -20.18 -7.31
N ASN A 153 -13.19 -20.03 -6.04
CA ASN A 153 -14.15 -20.92 -5.38
C ASN A 153 -15.14 -20.06 -4.57
N GLU A 154 -16.30 -19.82 -5.16
CA GLU A 154 -17.34 -18.96 -4.56
C GLU A 154 -17.81 -19.48 -3.20
N ALA A 155 -17.93 -20.81 -3.05
CA ALA A 155 -18.36 -21.42 -1.79
C ALA A 155 -17.35 -21.20 -0.65
N ARG A 156 -16.05 -21.10 -0.96
CA ARG A 156 -14.99 -20.85 0.03
C ARG A 156 -14.61 -19.37 0.15
N GLN A 157 -15.03 -18.52 -0.79
CA GLN A 157 -14.66 -17.11 -0.80
C GLN A 157 -14.98 -16.39 0.53
N PRO A 158 -16.17 -16.54 1.15
CA PRO A 158 -16.46 -15.87 2.42
C PRO A 158 -15.50 -16.28 3.55
N MET A 159 -15.13 -17.56 3.63
CA MET A 159 -14.16 -18.07 4.60
C MET A 159 -12.79 -17.42 4.39
N VAL A 160 -12.31 -17.36 3.15
CA VAL A 160 -11.00 -16.76 2.82
C VAL A 160 -11.00 -15.28 3.13
N VAL A 161 -12.07 -14.55 2.78
CA VAL A 161 -12.20 -13.11 3.06
C VAL A 161 -12.14 -12.83 4.56
N ASN A 162 -12.86 -13.61 5.38
CA ASN A 162 -12.84 -13.46 6.83
C ASN A 162 -11.43 -13.71 7.41
N LEU A 163 -10.78 -14.81 6.99
CA LEU A 163 -9.42 -15.13 7.43
C LEU A 163 -8.42 -14.02 7.05
N VAL A 164 -8.52 -13.48 5.84
CA VAL A 164 -7.65 -12.39 5.38
C VAL A 164 -7.90 -11.10 6.15
N SER A 165 -9.15 -10.82 6.52
CA SER A 165 -9.50 -9.69 7.39
C SER A 165 -8.81 -9.79 8.76
N GLU A 166 -8.89 -10.95 9.40
CA GLU A 166 -8.19 -11.22 10.68
C GLU A 166 -6.68 -11.06 10.54
N LEU A 167 -6.07 -11.67 9.52
CA LEU A 167 -4.63 -11.59 9.26
C LEU A 167 -4.15 -10.16 8.94
N ARG A 168 -4.96 -9.36 8.23
CA ARG A 168 -4.69 -7.93 8.02
C ARG A 168 -4.74 -7.15 9.32
N ASN A 169 -5.74 -7.42 10.17
CA ASN A 169 -5.88 -6.76 11.45
C ASN A 169 -4.69 -7.08 12.36
N ASP A 170 -4.34 -8.34 12.51
CA ASP A 170 -3.19 -8.77 13.33
C ASP A 170 -1.89 -8.15 12.81
N SER A 171 -1.69 -8.16 11.49
CA SER A 171 -0.53 -7.53 10.87
C SER A 171 -0.52 -6.01 11.00
N LYS A 172 -1.68 -5.36 11.09
CA LYS A 172 -1.78 -3.91 11.34
C LYS A 172 -1.45 -3.60 12.79
N LEU A 173 -1.98 -4.36 13.74
CA LEU A 173 -1.65 -4.23 15.16
C LEU A 173 -0.15 -4.43 15.41
N ASP A 174 0.45 -5.45 14.80
CA ASP A 174 1.91 -5.66 14.86
C ASP A 174 2.66 -4.48 14.24
N TRP A 175 2.27 -3.99 13.06
CA TRP A 175 2.91 -2.85 12.41
C TRP A 175 2.86 -1.60 13.30
N ASP A 176 1.69 -1.32 13.85
CA ASP A 176 1.41 -0.16 14.71
C ASP A 176 2.04 -0.30 16.11
N SER A 177 2.72 -1.42 16.40
CA SER A 177 3.49 -1.62 17.63
C SER A 177 4.95 -1.16 17.53
N PHE A 178 5.41 -0.75 16.35
CA PHE A 178 6.77 -0.24 16.12
C PHE A 178 6.76 1.26 15.81
N GLU A 179 7.84 1.96 16.15
CA GLU A 179 7.98 3.42 16.00
C GLU A 179 7.91 3.91 14.54
N THR A 180 8.18 3.03 13.57
CA THR A 180 7.99 3.33 12.14
C THR A 180 6.51 3.39 11.72
N SER A 181 5.64 2.95 12.64
CA SER A 181 4.21 3.19 12.77
C SER A 181 3.77 4.62 12.49
N TRP A 182 2.92 4.87 11.48
CA TRP A 182 2.02 6.01 11.54
C TRP A 182 0.90 5.87 12.55
N ASP A 183 0.77 4.78 13.30
CA ASP A 183 -0.20 4.67 14.39
C ASP A 183 0.46 4.20 15.71
N PHE A 184 1.80 4.19 15.78
CA PHE A 184 2.57 3.84 16.98
C PHE A 184 2.07 4.55 18.24
N LYS A 185 1.74 3.77 19.27
CA LYS A 185 1.33 4.29 20.58
C LYS A 185 2.39 4.04 21.66
N ARG A 186 2.82 2.79 21.80
CA ARG A 186 3.86 2.34 22.72
C ARG A 186 4.38 0.97 22.31
N HIS A 187 5.62 0.65 22.69
CA HIS A 187 6.19 -0.67 22.43
C HIS A 187 5.49 -1.74 23.29
N PRO A 188 5.20 -2.95 22.78
CA PRO A 188 4.50 -3.99 23.54
C PRO A 188 5.21 -4.47 24.82
N LEU A 189 6.52 -4.20 24.92
CA LEU A 189 7.38 -4.61 26.03
C LEU A 189 7.56 -3.52 27.11
N LEU A 190 6.82 -2.40 27.04
CA LEU A 190 6.84 -1.27 27.97
C LEU A 190 5.44 -1.00 28.56
#